data_AF-A0ABD2N1P1-F1
#
_entry.id   AF-A0ABD2N1P1-F1
#
_cell.length_a   1.000
_cell.length_b   1.000
_cell.length_c   1.000
_cell.angle_alpha   90.00
_cell.angle_beta   90.00
_cell.angle_gamma   90.00
#
_symmetry.space_group_name_H-M   'P 1'
#
loop_
_entity.id
_entity.type
_entity.pdbx_description
1 polymer ?
#
loop_
_entity_poly.entity_id
_entity_poly.type
_entity_poly.pdbx_seq_one_letter_code
_entity_poly.pdbx_strand_id
1 'polypeptide(L)'
;MQSQFQCCNKSKLTNNYFCVKCFHLFHKSCQERVKGLITIDGHRIICSDGCAQDITTREQEHEDEKNKLLKTINDLEVRMLDQERHIALQQKQFCDLENYCLEMEKKFNNEVDSYRQTIQKLQSQRLDMLSTEQNLIKGHKDELNECRRN
;
A
#
# COMPACT_ATOMS: atom_id res chain seq x y z
N MET A 1 -43.27 -17.63 -44.46
CA MET A 1 -43.33 -16.88 -43.19
C MET A 1 -42.88 -17.80 -42.07
N GLN A 2 -41.72 -17.55 -41.44
CA GLN A 2 -41.29 -18.32 -40.27
C GLN A 2 -42.20 -18.00 -39.09
N SER A 3 -42.69 -19.04 -38.41
CA SER A 3 -43.52 -18.90 -37.21
C SER A 3 -42.73 -18.25 -36.09
N GLN A 4 -43.28 -17.19 -35.48
CA GLN A 4 -42.74 -16.55 -34.27
C GLN A 4 -42.78 -17.47 -33.05
N PHE A 5 -43.58 -18.55 -33.11
CA PHE A 5 -43.76 -19.52 -32.04
C PHE A 5 -43.07 -20.83 -32.36
N GLN A 6 -42.29 -21.34 -31.40
CA GLN A 6 -41.53 -22.59 -31.57
C GLN A 6 -42.39 -23.84 -31.29
N CYS A 7 -43.58 -23.65 -30.72
CA CYS A 7 -44.47 -24.74 -30.32
C CYS A 7 -45.41 -25.23 -31.42
N CYS A 8 -45.78 -24.36 -32.37
CA CYS A 8 -46.58 -24.72 -33.54
C CYS A 8 -46.46 -23.65 -34.63
N ASN A 9 -46.81 -23.98 -35.88
CA ASN A 9 -46.77 -23.05 -37.01
C ASN A 9 -47.92 -22.01 -37.02
N LYS A 10 -48.61 -21.80 -35.89
CA LYS A 10 -49.75 -20.86 -35.80
C LYS A 10 -49.27 -19.49 -35.33
N SER A 11 -49.82 -18.43 -35.91
CA SER A 11 -49.41 -17.03 -35.65
C SER A 11 -50.27 -16.29 -34.62
N LYS A 12 -51.18 -16.96 -33.90
CA LYS A 12 -52.05 -16.28 -32.92
C LYS A 12 -51.22 -15.75 -31.74
N LEU A 13 -51.37 -14.48 -31.40
CA LEU A 13 -50.51 -13.77 -30.42
C LEU A 13 -51.08 -13.70 -28.99
N THR A 14 -52.10 -14.48 -28.65
CA THR A 14 -52.81 -14.34 -27.36
C THR A 14 -52.35 -15.35 -26.32
N ASN A 15 -52.03 -14.87 -25.10
CA ASN A 15 -51.60 -15.67 -23.92
C ASN A 15 -50.35 -16.54 -24.19
N ASN A 16 -49.20 -15.89 -24.24
CA ASN A 16 -47.93 -16.52 -24.61
C ASN A 16 -47.04 -16.71 -23.38
N TYR A 17 -46.31 -17.82 -23.36
CA TYR A 17 -45.19 -18.07 -22.46
C TYR A 17 -43.89 -17.83 -23.20
N PHE A 18 -42.83 -17.42 -22.50
CA PHE A 18 -41.50 -17.30 -23.07
C PHE A 18 -40.48 -18.08 -22.26
N CYS A 19 -39.57 -18.76 -22.96
CA CYS A 19 -38.47 -19.44 -22.30
C CYS A 19 -37.42 -18.44 -21.83
N VAL A 20 -37.09 -18.44 -20.54
CA VAL A 20 -36.12 -17.48 -19.99
C VAL A 20 -34.68 -17.69 -20.49
N LYS A 21 -34.38 -18.88 -21.03
CA LYS A 21 -33.05 -19.22 -21.55
C LYS A 21 -32.90 -18.97 -23.04
N CYS A 22 -33.86 -19.43 -23.86
CA CYS A 22 -33.76 -19.34 -25.31
C CYS A 22 -34.70 -18.30 -25.93
N PHE A 23 -35.49 -17.60 -25.11
CA PHE A 23 -36.40 -16.52 -25.51
C PHE A 23 -37.48 -16.89 -26.54
N HIS A 24 -37.62 -18.18 -26.84
CA HIS A 24 -38.68 -18.67 -27.71
C HIS A 24 -40.06 -18.53 -27.07
N LEU A 25 -41.04 -18.21 -27.91
CA LEU A 25 -42.44 -18.04 -27.53
C LEU A 25 -43.24 -19.32 -27.72
N PHE A 26 -44.13 -19.58 -26.76
CA PHE A 26 -44.99 -20.76 -26.69
C PHE A 26 -46.43 -20.30 -26.44
N HIS A 27 -47.41 -20.85 -27.16
CA HIS A 27 -48.82 -20.64 -26.84
C HIS A 27 -49.17 -21.34 -25.52
N LYS A 28 -50.06 -20.75 -24.72
CA LYS A 28 -50.60 -21.38 -23.50
C LYS A 28 -51.13 -22.80 -23.75
N SER A 29 -51.91 -23.01 -24.81
CA SER A 29 -52.47 -24.32 -25.16
C SER A 29 -51.45 -25.34 -25.68
N CYS A 30 -50.27 -24.87 -26.10
CA CYS A 30 -49.17 -25.72 -26.52
C CYS A 30 -48.21 -26.03 -25.37
N GLN A 31 -48.07 -25.12 -24.39
CA GLN A 31 -47.23 -25.29 -23.21
C GLN A 31 -47.60 -26.56 -22.42
N GLU A 32 -48.89 -26.82 -22.22
CA GLU A 32 -49.39 -28.04 -21.53
C GLU A 32 -49.02 -29.35 -22.24
N ARG A 33 -48.61 -29.30 -23.51
CA ARG A 33 -48.28 -30.49 -24.33
C ARG A 33 -46.78 -30.74 -24.47
N VAL A 34 -45.94 -29.76 -24.11
CA VAL A 34 -44.48 -29.89 -24.18
C VAL A 34 -44.00 -30.62 -22.92
N LYS A 35 -43.42 -31.82 -23.08
CA LYS A 35 -42.79 -32.56 -21.98
C LYS A 35 -41.49 -31.87 -21.55
N GLY A 36 -41.21 -31.86 -20.24
CA GLY A 36 -40.00 -31.24 -19.68
C GLY A 36 -40.07 -29.71 -19.56
N LEU A 37 -41.27 -29.13 -19.66
CA LEU A 37 -41.47 -27.71 -19.49
C LEU A 37 -41.70 -27.36 -18.02
N ILE A 38 -40.88 -26.47 -17.48
CA ILE A 38 -40.97 -25.99 -16.09
C ILE A 38 -41.52 -24.57 -16.11
N THR A 39 -42.59 -24.31 -15.36
CA THR A 39 -43.12 -22.95 -15.19
C THR A 39 -42.47 -22.30 -13.98
N ILE A 40 -41.87 -21.13 -14.19
CA ILE A 40 -41.16 -20.40 -13.11
C ILE A 40 -42.16 -19.45 -12.42
N ASP A 41 -42.69 -18.50 -13.17
CA ASP A 41 -43.64 -17.50 -12.68
C ASP A 41 -44.40 -16.83 -13.84
N GLY A 42 -45.71 -16.63 -13.68
CA GLY A 42 -46.58 -16.01 -14.67
C GLY A 42 -46.44 -16.63 -16.07
N HIS A 43 -45.85 -15.87 -16.99
CA HIS A 43 -45.61 -16.26 -18.39
C HIS A 43 -44.17 -16.76 -18.66
N ARG A 44 -43.35 -16.98 -17.62
CA ARG A 44 -41.95 -17.40 -17.72
C ARG A 44 -41.81 -18.90 -17.57
N ILE A 45 -41.11 -19.54 -18.50
CA ILE A 45 -40.89 -20.99 -18.51
C ILE A 45 -39.44 -21.37 -18.81
N ILE A 46 -39.12 -22.64 -18.60
CA ILE A 46 -37.96 -23.33 -19.18
C ILE A 46 -38.54 -24.38 -20.13
N CYS A 47 -38.22 -24.30 -21.43
CA CYS A 47 -38.93 -25.06 -22.45
C CYS A 47 -38.42 -26.48 -22.69
N SER A 48 -37.27 -26.87 -22.12
CA SER A 48 -36.70 -28.19 -22.26
C SER A 48 -35.66 -28.49 -21.17
N ASP A 49 -35.39 -29.77 -20.95
CA ASP A 49 -34.35 -30.24 -20.03
C ASP A 49 -32.96 -29.67 -20.41
N GLY A 50 -32.66 -29.54 -21.70
CA GLY A 50 -31.42 -28.89 -22.15
C GLY A 50 -31.36 -27.39 -21.82
N CYS A 51 -32.49 -26.69 -21.74
CA CYS A 51 -32.51 -25.31 -21.24
C CYS A 51 -32.34 -25.26 -19.72
N ALA A 52 -32.87 -26.25 -18.97
CA ALA A 52 -32.69 -26.34 -17.53
C ALA A 52 -31.23 -26.64 -17.17
N GLN A 53 -30.62 -27.63 -17.83
CA GLN A 53 -29.24 -28.04 -17.60
C GLN A 53 -28.25 -26.90 -17.88
N ASP A 54 -28.42 -26.17 -18.98
CA ASP A 54 -27.57 -25.01 -19.29
C ASP A 54 -27.64 -23.90 -18.22
N ILE A 55 -28.82 -23.66 -17.64
CA ILE A 55 -28.98 -22.70 -16.53
C ILE A 55 -28.18 -23.18 -15.32
N THR A 56 -28.36 -24.44 -14.93
CA THR A 56 -27.65 -25.03 -13.79
C THR A 56 -26.13 -25.03 -13.98
N THR A 57 -25.64 -25.35 -15.19
CA THR A 57 -24.21 -25.29 -15.49
C THR A 57 -23.68 -23.87 -15.37
N ARG A 58 -24.38 -22.86 -15.88
CA ARG A 58 -23.97 -21.45 -15.73
C ARG A 58 -23.99 -20.98 -14.27
N GLU A 59 -24.99 -21.38 -13.50
CA GLU A 59 -25.04 -21.07 -12.06
C GLU A 59 -23.85 -21.66 -11.32
N GLN A 60 -23.47 -22.89 -11.64
CA GLN A 60 -22.28 -23.52 -11.06
C GLN A 60 -20.99 -22.80 -11.48
N GLU A 61 -20.84 -22.44 -12.76
CA GLU A 61 -19.70 -21.66 -13.25
C GLU A 61 -19.58 -20.30 -12.53
N HIS A 62 -20.71 -19.61 -12.33
CA HIS A 62 -20.75 -18.34 -11.60
C HIS A 62 -20.39 -18.51 -10.11
N GLU A 63 -20.86 -19.58 -9.45
CA GLU A 63 -20.51 -19.84 -8.06
C GLU A 63 -19.02 -20.21 -7.92
N ASP A 64 -18.47 -20.98 -8.86
CA ASP A 64 -17.04 -21.30 -8.90
C ASP A 64 -16.17 -20.04 -9.13
N GLU A 65 -16.60 -19.15 -10.02
CA GLU A 65 -15.93 -17.86 -10.27
C GLU A 65 -15.99 -16.96 -9.03
N LYS A 66 -17.16 -16.83 -8.40
CA LYS A 66 -17.34 -16.10 -7.15
C LYS A 66 -16.43 -16.65 -6.05
N ASN A 67 -16.33 -17.97 -5.91
CA ASN A 67 -15.43 -18.58 -4.91
C ASN A 67 -13.95 -18.29 -5.19
N LYS A 68 -13.52 -18.28 -6.46
CA LYS A 68 -12.16 -17.88 -6.85
C LYS A 68 -11.87 -16.41 -6.53
N LEU A 69 -12.84 -15.53 -6.79
CA LEU A 69 -12.73 -14.11 -6.48
C LEU A 69 -12.65 -13.87 -4.96
N LEU A 70 -13.52 -14.52 -4.18
CA LEU A 70 -13.50 -14.43 -2.71
C LEU A 70 -12.17 -14.91 -2.12
N LYS A 71 -11.61 -16.02 -2.65
CA LYS A 71 -10.28 -16.48 -2.24
C LYS A 71 -9.21 -15.45 -2.56
N THR A 72 -9.25 -14.86 -3.76
CA THR A 72 -8.28 -13.84 -4.18
C THR A 72 -8.37 -12.58 -3.32
N ILE A 73 -9.57 -12.15 -2.95
CA ILE A 73 -9.80 -11.02 -2.03
C ILE A 73 -9.15 -11.31 -0.68
N ASN A 74 -9.43 -12.47 -0.10
CA ASN A 74 -8.84 -12.85 1.19
C ASN A 74 -7.30 -12.93 1.14
N ASP A 75 -6.75 -13.52 0.07
CA ASP A 75 -5.29 -13.59 -0.14
C ASP A 75 -4.66 -12.19 -0.33
N LEU A 76 -5.39 -11.22 -0.88
CA LEU A 76 -4.93 -9.83 -1.00
C LEU A 76 -5.02 -9.09 0.34
N GLU A 77 -6.09 -9.29 1.11
CA GLU A 77 -6.27 -8.69 2.44
C GLU A 77 -5.17 -9.13 3.41
N VAL A 78 -4.83 -10.42 3.44
CA VAL A 78 -3.72 -10.93 4.26
C VAL A 78 -2.39 -10.30 3.84
N ARG A 79 -2.12 -10.22 2.53
CA ARG A 79 -0.88 -9.59 2.02
C ARG A 79 -0.80 -8.10 2.35
N MET A 80 -1.92 -7.38 2.29
CA MET A 80 -1.98 -5.97 2.69
C MET A 80 -1.62 -5.82 4.18
N LEU A 81 -2.20 -6.63 5.07
CA LEU A 81 -1.90 -6.60 6.50
C LEU A 81 -0.44 -6.94 6.82
N ASP A 82 0.18 -7.85 6.07
CA ASP A 82 1.60 -8.15 6.19
C ASP A 82 2.48 -6.97 5.74
N GLN A 83 2.11 -6.32 4.63
CA GLN A 83 2.81 -5.14 4.12
C GLN A 83 2.71 -3.94 5.08
N GLU A 84 1.53 -3.69 5.64
CA GLU A 84 1.33 -2.63 6.64
C GLU A 84 2.19 -2.86 7.89
N ARG A 85 2.27 -4.10 8.38
CA ARG A 85 3.16 -4.47 9.48
C ARG A 85 4.63 -4.25 9.13
N HIS A 86 5.04 -4.61 7.93
CA HIS A 86 6.41 -4.40 7.47
C HIS A 86 6.76 -2.91 7.38
N ILE A 87 5.87 -2.08 6.84
CA ILE A 87 6.04 -0.63 6.77
C ILE A 87 6.18 -0.04 8.17
N ALA A 88 5.33 -0.44 9.12
CA ALA A 88 5.41 0.03 10.50
C ALA A 88 6.75 -0.32 11.18
N LEU A 89 7.27 -1.53 10.93
CA LEU A 89 8.59 -1.94 11.42
C LEU A 89 9.70 -1.10 10.80
N GLN A 90 9.67 -0.86 9.50
CA GLN A 90 10.67 -0.03 8.82
C GLN A 90 10.62 1.42 9.32
N GLN A 91 9.44 2.01 9.48
CA GLN A 91 9.28 3.36 10.03
C GLN A 91 9.92 3.47 11.42
N LYS A 92 9.69 2.48 12.28
CA LYS A 92 10.32 2.43 13.60
C LYS A 92 11.85 2.38 13.48
N GLN A 93 12.39 1.51 12.63
CA GLN A 93 13.84 1.39 12.42
C GLN A 93 14.45 2.70 11.90
N PHE A 94 13.75 3.41 11.01
CA PHE A 94 14.18 4.74 10.54
C PHE A 94 14.20 5.76 11.68
N CYS A 95 13.16 5.83 12.51
CA CYS A 95 13.13 6.72 13.66
C CYS A 95 14.25 6.40 14.67
N ASP A 96 14.50 5.11 14.95
CA ASP A 96 15.57 4.68 15.85
C ASP A 96 16.95 5.09 15.30
N LEU A 97 17.16 4.95 13.99
CA LEU A 97 18.39 5.37 13.32
C LEU A 97 18.57 6.90 13.30
N GLU A 98 17.51 7.65 13.04
CA GLU A 98 17.53 9.12 13.07
C GLU A 98 17.91 9.63 14.46
N ASN A 99 17.29 9.08 15.51
CA ASN A 99 17.64 9.40 16.90
C ASN A 99 19.11 9.07 17.20
N TYR A 100 19.60 7.92 16.76
CA TYR A 100 21.01 7.55 16.91
C TYR A 100 21.96 8.54 16.23
N CYS A 101 21.65 8.98 15.01
CA CYS A 101 22.43 10.00 14.30
C CYS A 101 22.45 11.32 15.06
N LEU A 102 21.30 11.79 15.55
CA LEU A 102 21.21 13.03 16.34
C LEU A 102 22.02 12.95 17.64
N GLU A 103 22.00 11.81 18.33
CA GLU A 103 22.83 11.61 19.52
C GLU A 103 24.33 11.65 19.19
N MET A 104 24.74 11.05 18.07
CA MET A 104 26.12 11.06 17.61
C MET A 104 26.58 12.46 17.22
N GLU A 105 25.76 13.21 16.48
CA GLU A 105 26.05 14.61 16.14
C GLU A 105 26.22 15.47 17.39
N LYS A 106 25.34 15.29 18.38
CA LYS A 106 25.44 16.01 19.66
C LYS A 106 26.74 15.67 20.39
N LYS A 107 27.14 14.39 20.43
CA LYS A 107 28.42 13.97 21.03
C LYS A 107 29.61 14.63 20.33
N PHE A 108 29.65 14.58 19.00
CA PHE A 108 30.74 15.20 18.24
C PHE A 108 30.79 16.71 18.40
N ASN A 109 29.64 17.39 18.41
CA ASN A 109 29.62 18.84 18.66
C ASN A 109 30.18 19.19 20.04
N ASN A 110 29.80 18.43 21.08
CA ASN A 110 30.35 18.63 22.41
C ASN A 110 31.88 18.39 22.47
N GLU A 111 32.38 17.37 21.78
CA GLU A 111 33.81 17.10 21.68
C GLU A 111 34.56 18.23 20.96
N VAL A 112 34.04 18.68 19.82
CA VAL A 112 34.62 19.81 19.06
C VAL A 112 34.68 21.07 19.93
N ASP A 113 33.62 21.39 20.66
CA ASP A 113 33.61 22.55 21.54
C ASP A 113 34.59 22.41 22.72
N SER A 114 34.73 21.20 23.29
CA SER A 114 35.74 20.91 24.30
C SER A 114 37.17 21.11 23.77
N TYR A 115 37.45 20.63 22.55
CA TYR A 115 38.74 20.83 21.91
C TYR A 115 38.99 22.31 21.61
N ARG A 116 37.99 23.06 21.12
CA ARG A 116 38.09 24.51 20.90
C ARG A 116 38.46 25.26 22.19
N GLN A 117 37.80 24.96 23.30
CA GLN A 117 38.11 25.56 24.60
C GLN A 117 39.54 25.23 25.05
N THR A 118 39.97 23.98 24.85
CA THR A 118 41.32 23.54 25.21
C THR A 118 42.38 24.26 24.38
N ILE A 119 42.18 24.38 23.07
CA ILE A 119 43.08 25.12 22.18
C ILE A 119 43.15 26.59 22.61
N GLN A 120 42.02 27.23 22.91
CA GLN A 120 42.00 28.62 23.35
C GLN A 120 42.77 28.84 24.66
N LYS A 121 42.65 27.93 25.63
CA LYS A 121 43.42 27.96 26.87
C LYS A 121 44.92 27.84 26.60
N LEU A 122 45.34 26.88 25.78
CA LEU A 122 46.75 26.67 25.42
C LEU A 122 47.34 27.87 24.67
N GLN A 123 46.56 28.50 23.78
CA GLN A 123 46.97 29.71 23.07
C GLN A 123 47.16 30.89 24.03
N SER A 124 46.24 31.08 24.98
CA SER A 124 46.33 32.14 25.99
C SER A 124 47.55 31.95 26.90
N GLN A 125 47.75 30.74 27.41
CA GLN A 125 48.93 30.39 28.22
C GLN A 125 50.25 30.65 27.47
N ARG A 126 50.29 30.30 26.18
CA ARG A 126 51.47 30.56 25.34
C ARG A 126 51.74 32.06 25.17
N LEU A 127 50.69 32.87 24.98
CA LEU A 127 50.83 34.32 24.87
C LEU A 127 51.33 34.95 26.18
N ASP A 128 50.82 34.49 27.33
CA ASP A 128 51.25 34.97 28.64
C ASP A 128 52.73 34.66 28.92
N MET A 129 53.17 33.45 28.57
CA MET A 129 54.58 33.06 28.68
C MET A 129 55.48 33.94 27.80
N LEU A 130 55.12 34.14 26.54
CA LEU A 130 55.89 34.99 25.62
C LEU A 130 55.95 36.45 26.08
N SER A 131 54.85 36.98 26.61
CA SER A 131 54.80 38.33 27.20
C SER A 131 55.75 38.45 28.40
N THR A 132 55.74 37.44 29.27
CA THR A 132 56.63 37.37 30.44
C THR A 132 58.11 37.33 30.01
N GLU A 133 58.45 36.49 29.03
CA GLU A 133 59.79 36.41 28.46
C GLU A 133 60.24 37.76 27.86
N GLN A 134 59.37 38.44 27.10
CA GLN A 134 59.68 39.75 26.54
C GLN A 134 59.94 40.80 27.62
N ASN A 135 59.16 40.80 28.70
CA ASN A 135 59.35 41.72 29.82
C ASN A 135 60.68 41.47 30.55
N LEU A 136 61.05 40.20 30.76
CA LEU A 136 62.34 39.83 31.35
C LEU A 136 63.52 40.28 30.47
N ILE A 137 63.44 40.05 29.15
CA ILE A 137 64.47 40.48 28.20
C ILE A 137 64.60 42.01 28.21
N LYS A 138 63.49 42.74 28.28
CA LYS A 138 63.51 44.20 28.35
C LYS A 138 64.15 44.69 29.65
N GLY A 139 63.77 44.13 30.80
CA GLY A 139 64.38 44.44 32.10
C GLY A 139 65.90 44.26 32.09
N HIS A 140 66.38 43.12 31.59
CA HIS A 140 67.83 42.89 31.46
C HIS A 140 68.54 43.87 30.52
N LYS A 141 67.89 44.29 29.42
CA LYS A 141 68.46 45.32 28.54
C LYS A 141 68.55 46.68 29.24
N ASP A 142 67.55 47.02 30.04
CA ASP A 142 67.51 48.29 30.78
C ASP A 142 68.60 48.30 31.86
N GLU A 143 68.77 47.21 32.63
CA GLU A 143 69.86 47.02 33.60
C GLU A 143 71.25 47.13 32.95
N LEU A 144 71.46 46.47 31.82
CA LEU A 144 72.73 46.55 31.06
C LEU A 144 73.02 47.97 30.58
N ASN A 145 71.99 48.71 30.18
CA ASN A 145 72.15 50.09 29.74
C ASN A 145 72.45 51.04 30.90
N GLU A 146 71.91 50.81 32.09
CA GLU A 146 72.26 51.57 33.30
C GLU A 146 73.70 51.31 33.74
N CYS A 147 74.14 50.04 33.76
CA CYS A 147 75.54 49.68 34.04
C CYS A 147 76.55 50.29 33.06
N ARG A 148 76.16 50.57 31.81
CA ARG A 148 77.02 51.23 30.81
C ARG A 148 77.11 52.76 30.97
N ARG A 149 76.19 53.37 31.72
CA ARG A 149 76.13 54.83 31.92
C ARG A 149 76.85 55.30 33.19
N ASN A 150 77.14 54.37 34.11
CA ASN A 150 77.93 54.60 35.32
C ASN A 150 79.38 54.15 35.12
#